data_AF-A0A9P6C8N6-F1
#
_entry.id   AF-A0A9P6C8N6-F1
#
_cell.length_a   1.000
_cell.length_b   1.000
_cell.length_c   1.000
_cell.angle_alpha   90.00
_cell.angle_beta   90.00
_cell.angle_gamma   90.00
#
_symmetry.space_group_name_H-M   'P 1'
#
loop_
_entity.id
_entity.type
_entity.pdbx_description
1 polymer ?
#
loop_
_entity_poly.entity_id
_entity_poly.type
_entity_poly.pdbx_seq_one_letter_code
_entity_poly.pdbx_strand_id
1 'polypeptide(L)'
;MLQELSHMDRITQLQDEIQQLLVIMSNTIAYLTTRSNFMQVSPEVPITKQRNADKYDTPEVFEANKQELVTDLVVKAKQIDYLVNSLPAPEPEEAQAKRLEALEDEMKSANEEYAQAVSRAKDLHSQVAEVLKLMLSESDT
;
A
#
# COMPACT_ATOMS: atom_id res chain seq x y z
N MET A 1 -7.15 9.43 3.36
CA MET A 1 -6.03 8.50 3.60
C MET A 1 -6.27 7.08 3.07
N LEU A 2 -7.52 6.57 3.00
CA LEU A 2 -7.80 5.26 2.37
C LEU A 2 -7.81 5.26 0.84
N GLN A 3 -7.79 6.43 0.20
CA GLN A 3 -7.96 6.59 -1.24
C GLN A 3 -6.63 6.68 -2.03
N GLU A 4 -5.52 7.02 -1.36
CA GLU A 4 -4.18 7.01 -1.98
C GLU A 4 -3.53 5.62 -2.01
N LEU A 5 -3.90 4.73 -1.08
CA LEU A 5 -3.48 3.32 -1.06
C LEU A 5 -4.15 2.45 -2.14
N SER A 6 -5.13 3.00 -2.87
CA SER A 6 -5.72 2.34 -4.03
C SER A 6 -4.79 2.34 -5.24
N HIS A 7 -3.71 3.14 -5.23
CA HIS A 7 -2.96 3.47 -6.44
C HIS A 7 -1.59 2.81 -6.58
N MET A 8 -1.06 2.21 -5.51
CA MET A 8 0.25 1.57 -5.52
C MET A 8 0.11 0.05 -5.61
N ASP A 9 0.83 -0.56 -6.55
CA ASP A 9 0.84 -2.01 -6.72
C ASP A 9 1.28 -2.72 -5.42
N ARG A 10 0.67 -3.87 -5.12
CA ARG A 10 0.94 -4.62 -3.88
C ARG A 10 2.39 -5.08 -3.81
N ILE A 11 3.03 -5.35 -4.95
CA ILE A 11 4.44 -5.71 -5.01
C ILE A 11 5.32 -4.50 -4.63
N THR A 12 5.00 -3.31 -5.15
CA THR A 12 5.71 -2.08 -4.76
C THR A 12 5.55 -1.78 -3.27
N GLN A 13 4.32 -1.94 -2.72
CA GLN A 13 4.09 -1.79 -1.28
C GLN A 13 4.95 -2.77 -0.45
N LEU A 14 5.02 -4.04 -0.88
CA LEU A 14 5.84 -5.04 -0.22
C LEU A 14 7.33 -4.68 -0.27
N GLN A 15 7.81 -4.19 -1.42
CA GLN A 15 9.20 -3.76 -1.57
C GLN A 15 9.55 -2.63 -0.60
N ASP A 16 8.69 -1.61 -0.50
CA ASP A 16 8.89 -0.46 0.38
C ASP A 16 8.90 -0.87 1.86
N GLU A 17 8.01 -1.78 2.25
CA GLU A 17 7.94 -2.28 3.63
C GLU A 17 9.18 -3.13 3.99
N ILE A 18 9.70 -3.93 3.06
CA ILE A 18 10.97 -4.65 3.26
C ILE A 18 12.13 -3.66 3.40
N GLN A 19 12.17 -2.61 2.59
CA GLN A 19 13.21 -1.59 2.68
C GLN A 19 13.14 -0.86 4.04
N GLN A 20 11.95 -0.49 4.49
CA GLN A 20 11.74 0.11 5.81
C GLN A 20 12.20 -0.82 6.94
N LEU A 21 11.90 -2.12 6.86
CA LEU A 21 12.37 -3.10 7.84
C LEU A 21 13.90 -3.11 7.93
N LEU A 22 14.60 -3.12 6.80
CA LEU A 22 16.07 -3.08 6.77
C LEU A 22 16.63 -1.79 7.37
N VAL A 23 15.98 -0.65 7.13
CA VAL A 23 16.36 0.64 7.74
C VAL A 23 16.18 0.59 9.26
N ILE A 24 15.06 0.05 9.75
CA ILE A 24 14.81 -0.13 11.19
C ILE A 24 15.89 -1.03 11.81
N MET A 25 16.25 -2.14 11.16
CA MET A 25 17.30 -3.05 11.64
C MET A 25 18.66 -2.34 11.73
N SER A 26 19.05 -1.61 10.69
CA SER A 26 20.31 -0.85 10.68
C SER A 26 20.33 0.22 11.78
N ASN A 27 19.25 0.98 11.92
CA ASN A 27 19.11 2.02 12.94
C ASN A 27 19.10 1.42 14.36
N THR A 28 18.50 0.25 14.54
CA THR A 28 18.51 -0.48 15.82
C THR A 28 19.93 -0.87 16.22
N ILE A 29 20.72 -1.44 15.30
CA ILE A 29 22.12 -1.79 15.55
C ILE A 29 22.95 -0.53 15.84
N ALA A 30 22.75 0.54 15.08
CA ALA A 30 23.42 1.81 15.31
C ALA A 30 23.07 2.37 16.68
N TYR A 31 21.80 2.36 17.08
CA TYR A 31 21.35 2.83 18.38
C TYR A 31 21.98 2.02 19.52
N LEU A 32 21.88 0.69 19.47
CA LEU A 32 22.43 -0.21 20.49
C LEU A 32 23.94 -0.04 20.69
N THR A 33 24.70 0.19 19.61
CA THR A 33 26.16 0.34 19.68
C THR A 33 26.61 1.76 20.08
N THR A 34 25.84 2.79 19.70
CA THR A 34 26.19 4.19 19.93
C THR A 34 25.65 4.76 21.24
N ARG A 35 24.59 4.18 21.81
CA ARG A 35 23.98 4.65 23.07
C ARG A 35 24.24 3.76 24.29
N SER A 36 24.90 2.60 24.12
CA SER A 36 25.34 1.75 25.23
C SER A 36 26.56 2.34 25.98
N ASN A 37 26.60 2.15 27.30
CA ASN A 37 27.78 2.45 28.12
C ASN A 37 28.47 1.15 28.62
N PHE A 38 29.70 1.28 29.11
CA PHE A 38 30.44 0.16 29.68
C PHE A 38 29.84 -0.28 31.00
N MET A 39 29.72 -1.60 31.19
CA MET A 39 29.25 -2.22 32.42
C MET A 39 30.41 -2.94 33.11
N GLN A 40 30.53 -2.78 34.43
CA GLN A 40 31.55 -3.48 35.20
C GLN A 40 31.09 -4.92 35.43
N VAL A 41 31.82 -5.88 34.87
CA VAL A 41 31.49 -7.31 34.97
C VAL A 41 32.23 -7.98 36.14
N SER A 42 33.45 -7.51 36.47
CA SER A 42 34.24 -7.99 37.60
C SER A 42 34.57 -6.86 38.58
N PRO A 43 34.42 -7.07 39.90
CA PRO A 43 34.84 -6.11 40.93
C PRO A 43 36.34 -5.79 40.88
N GLU A 44 37.15 -6.74 40.39
CA GLU A 44 38.62 -6.65 40.37
C GLU A 44 39.16 -5.84 39.18
N VAL A 45 38.34 -5.61 38.15
CA VAL A 45 38.72 -4.90 36.94
C VAL A 45 37.96 -3.57 36.88
N PRO A 46 38.60 -2.44 37.20
CA PRO A 46 37.95 -1.13 37.13
C PRO A 46 37.71 -0.69 35.69
N ILE A 47 36.58 -0.01 35.46
CA ILE A 47 36.27 0.59 34.15
C ILE A 47 37.24 1.74 33.89
N THR A 48 38.11 1.59 32.89
CA THR A 48 39.13 2.60 32.53
C THR A 48 38.66 3.62 31.49
N LYS A 49 37.50 3.39 30.87
CA LYS A 49 36.88 4.29 29.89
C LYS A 49 35.40 4.45 30.18
N GLN A 50 34.95 5.68 30.36
CA GLN A 50 33.53 6.02 30.40
C GLN A 50 33.21 6.89 29.18
N ARG A 51 32.06 6.65 28.56
CA ARG A 51 31.55 7.52 27.49
C ARG A 51 31.07 8.83 28.11
N ASN A 52 31.16 9.94 27.37
CA ASN A 52 30.58 11.22 27.82
C ASN A 52 29.09 11.04 28.11
N ALA A 53 28.58 11.68 29.17
CA ALA A 53 27.18 11.57 29.61
C ALA A 53 26.17 11.88 28.49
N ASP A 54 26.49 12.79 27.57
CA ASP A 54 25.62 13.15 26.46
C ASP A 54 25.53 12.08 25.34
N LYS A 55 26.39 11.06 25.41
CA LYS A 55 26.55 10.02 24.37
C LYS A 55 25.96 8.67 24.74
N TYR A 56 25.45 8.47 25.95
CA TYR A 56 24.79 7.23 26.35
C TYR A 56 23.49 7.53 27.09
N ASP A 57 22.52 6.64 26.96
CA ASP A 57 21.22 6.82 27.59
C ASP A 57 21.23 6.20 29.01
N THR A 58 20.37 6.70 29.90
CA THR A 58 20.20 6.06 31.22
C THR A 58 19.67 4.63 31.03
N PRO A 59 19.93 3.71 31.97
CA PRO A 59 19.47 2.32 31.83
C PRO A 59 17.96 2.19 31.61
N GLU A 60 17.18 3.07 32.26
CA GLU A 60 15.71 3.11 32.11
C GLU A 60 15.28 3.53 30.71
N VAL A 61 15.83 4.64 30.19
CA VAL A 61 15.53 5.13 28.84
C VAL A 61 16.01 4.14 27.78
N PHE A 62 17.19 3.54 27.98
CA PHE A 62 17.73 2.53 27.09
C PHE A 62 16.88 1.26 27.04
N GLU A 63 16.31 0.82 28.17
CA GLU A 63 15.38 -0.32 28.20
C GLU A 63 14.06 0.00 27.50
N ALA A 64 13.49 1.18 27.76
CA ALA A 64 12.27 1.63 27.10
C ALA A 64 12.43 1.70 25.57
N ASN A 65 13.54 2.29 25.10
CA ASN A 65 13.83 2.42 23.68
C ASN A 65 14.09 1.04 23.03
N LYS A 66 14.73 0.09 23.72
CA LYS A 66 14.86 -1.29 23.23
C LYS A 66 13.49 -1.94 23.02
N GLN A 67 12.58 -1.77 23.97
CA GLN A 67 11.24 -2.33 23.88
C GLN A 67 10.44 -1.73 22.71
N GLU A 68 10.59 -0.42 22.48
CA GLU A 68 10.01 0.27 21.32
C GLU A 68 10.56 -0.29 20.01
N LEU A 69 11.89 -0.39 19.86
CA LEU A 69 12.54 -0.91 18.66
C LEU A 69 12.12 -2.36 18.35
N VAL A 70 11.99 -3.21 19.38
CA VAL A 70 11.48 -4.58 19.22
C VAL A 70 10.03 -4.58 18.77
N THR A 71 9.21 -3.71 19.35
CA THR A 71 7.79 -3.59 18.99
C THR A 71 7.65 -3.17 17.53
N ASP A 72 8.40 -2.16 17.09
CA ASP A 72 8.41 -1.68 15.71
C ASP A 72 8.84 -2.77 14.72
N LEU A 73 9.90 -3.51 15.07
CA LEU A 73 10.39 -4.62 14.25
C LEU A 73 9.31 -5.71 14.08
N VAL A 74 8.64 -6.10 15.17
CA VAL A 74 7.60 -7.15 15.15
C VAL A 74 6.36 -6.68 14.39
N VAL A 75 5.94 -5.43 14.57
CA VAL A 75 4.81 -4.85 13.85
C VAL A 75 5.10 -4.83 12.35
N LYS A 76 6.28 -4.36 11.95
CA LYS A 76 6.70 -4.35 10.53
C LYS A 76 6.81 -5.74 9.94
N ALA A 77 7.35 -6.71 10.68
CA ALA A 77 7.40 -8.10 10.22
C ALA A 77 5.99 -8.69 9.98
N LYS A 78 5.03 -8.40 10.87
CA LYS A 78 3.63 -8.82 10.68
C LYS A 78 2.94 -8.11 9.51
N GLN A 79 3.25 -6.83 9.28
CA GLN A 79 2.74 -6.09 8.12
C GLN A 79 3.23 -6.72 6.81
N ILE A 80 4.51 -7.08 6.75
CA ILE A 80 5.09 -7.80 5.60
C ILE A 80 4.40 -9.15 5.41
N ASP A 81 4.23 -9.93 6.48
CA ASP A 81 3.55 -11.23 6.42
C ASP A 81 2.11 -11.09 5.89
N TYR A 82 1.36 -10.10 6.37
CA TYR A 82 0.03 -9.79 5.85
C TYR A 82 0.07 -9.42 4.36
N LEU A 83 1.02 -8.57 3.93
CA LEU A 83 1.17 -8.19 2.53
C LEU A 83 1.47 -9.39 1.63
N VAL A 84 2.38 -10.27 2.06
CA VAL A 84 2.72 -11.51 1.35
C VAL A 84 1.48 -12.40 1.20
N ASN A 85 0.70 -12.60 2.26
CA ASN A 85 -0.54 -13.37 2.23
C ASN A 85 -1.63 -12.71 1.36
N SER A 86 -1.55 -11.40 1.14
CA SER A 86 -2.46 -10.66 0.27
C SER A 86 -2.04 -10.68 -1.20
N LEU A 87 -0.85 -11.17 -1.56
CA LEU A 87 -0.42 -11.19 -2.94
C LEU A 87 -1.31 -12.14 -3.77
N PRO A 88 -1.71 -11.73 -4.99
CA PRO A 88 -2.42 -12.64 -5.89
C PRO A 88 -1.52 -13.84 -6.20
N ALA A 89 -2.12 -15.03 -6.25
CA ALA A 89 -1.38 -16.24 -6.57
C ALA A 89 -0.78 -16.11 -7.99
N PRO A 90 0.48 -16.52 -8.19
CA PRO A 90 1.10 -16.47 -9.50
C PRO A 90 0.35 -17.41 -10.45
N GLU A 91 -0.19 -16.84 -11.53
CA GLU A 91 -0.81 -17.57 -12.63
C GLU A 91 0.24 -17.88 -13.71
N PRO A 92 0.22 -19.06 -14.34
CA PRO A 92 1.07 -19.32 -15.50
C PRO A 92 0.82 -18.31 -16.62
N GLU A 93 1.88 -17.85 -17.29
CA GLU A 93 1.79 -16.82 -18.34
C GLU A 93 0.78 -17.19 -19.44
N GLU A 94 0.72 -18.47 -19.83
CA GLU A 94 -0.24 -18.95 -20.84
C GLU A 94 -1.70 -18.83 -20.39
N ALA A 95 -1.98 -19.08 -19.10
CA ALA A 95 -3.32 -18.96 -18.55
C ALA A 95 -3.72 -17.47 -18.40
N GLN A 96 -2.77 -16.64 -17.97
CA GLN A 96 -2.95 -15.19 -17.92
C GLN A 96 -3.23 -14.60 -19.30
N ALA A 97 -2.49 -15.02 -20.33
CA ALA A 97 -2.70 -14.58 -21.71
C ALA A 97 -4.10 -14.93 -22.22
N LYS A 98 -4.55 -16.18 -22.03
CA LYS A 98 -5.90 -16.62 -22.39
C LYS A 98 -6.98 -15.85 -21.66
N ARG A 99 -6.76 -15.54 -20.38
CA ARG A 99 -7.70 -14.74 -19.59
C ARG A 99 -7.80 -13.30 -20.11
N LEU A 100 -6.68 -12.71 -20.51
CA LEU A 100 -6.65 -11.37 -21.09
C LEU A 100 -7.37 -11.33 -22.44
N GLU A 101 -7.15 -12.33 -23.30
CA GLU A 101 -7.88 -12.47 -24.58
C GLU A 101 -9.39 -12.58 -24.36
N ALA A 102 -9.82 -13.43 -23.42
CA ALA A 102 -11.24 -13.57 -23.09
C ALA A 102 -11.86 -12.26 -22.55
N LEU A 103 -11.11 -11.50 -21.74
CA LEU A 103 -11.55 -10.18 -21.24
C LEU A 103 -11.64 -9.14 -22.36
N GLU A 104 -10.73 -9.19 -23.35
CA GLU A 104 -10.77 -8.30 -24.51
C GLU A 104 -12.00 -8.56 -25.37
N ASP A 105 -12.33 -9.83 -25.61
CA ASP A 105 -13.54 -10.23 -26.33
C ASP A 105 -14.81 -9.79 -25.59
N GLU A 106 -14.87 -10.00 -24.27
CA GLU A 106 -16.00 -9.55 -23.43
C GLU A 106 -16.16 -8.03 -23.48
N MET A 107 -15.06 -7.29 -23.36
CA MET A 107 -15.05 -5.83 -23.47
C MET A 107 -15.54 -5.35 -24.83
N LYS A 108 -15.17 -6.03 -25.91
CA LYS A 108 -15.62 -5.71 -27.26
C LYS A 108 -17.13 -5.90 -27.40
N SER A 109 -17.66 -7.05 -26.97
CA SER A 109 -19.10 -7.30 -27.00
C SER A 109 -19.87 -6.29 -26.13
N ALA A 110 -19.42 -6.03 -24.90
CA ALA A 110 -20.05 -5.05 -24.02
C ALA A 110 -20.05 -3.64 -24.63
N ASN A 111 -18.98 -3.24 -25.31
CA ASN A 111 -18.89 -1.94 -25.97
C ASN A 111 -19.80 -1.85 -27.21
N GLU A 112 -19.96 -2.93 -27.98
CA GLU A 112 -20.91 -3.01 -29.10
C GLU A 112 -22.36 -2.88 -28.61
N GLU A 113 -22.73 -3.61 -27.54
CA GLU A 113 -24.04 -3.50 -26.90
C GLU A 113 -24.30 -2.09 -26.36
N TYR A 114 -23.28 -1.50 -25.71
CA TYR A 114 -23.35 -0.12 -25.24
C TYR A 114 -23.58 0.86 -26.38
N ALA A 115 -22.85 0.74 -27.49
CA ALA A 115 -23.02 1.60 -28.66
C ALA A 115 -24.44 1.48 -29.26
N GLN A 116 -24.99 0.27 -29.34
CA GLN A 116 -26.35 0.05 -29.81
C GLN A 116 -27.39 0.63 -28.85
N ALA A 117 -27.21 0.47 -27.53
CA ALA A 117 -28.10 1.05 -26.53
C ALA A 117 -28.09 2.59 -26.59
N VAL A 118 -26.92 3.20 -26.75
CA VAL A 118 -26.77 4.65 -26.91
C VAL A 118 -27.43 5.14 -28.19
N SER A 119 -27.29 4.42 -29.31
CA SER A 119 -27.97 4.78 -30.57
C SER A 119 -29.48 4.79 -30.40
N ARG A 120 -30.06 3.71 -29.84
CA ARG A 120 -31.50 3.62 -29.60
C ARG A 120 -32.00 4.74 -28.67
N ALA A 121 -31.23 5.07 -27.63
CA ALA A 121 -31.57 6.15 -26.73
C ALA A 121 -31.58 7.52 -27.44
N LYS A 122 -30.62 7.78 -28.34
CA LYS A 122 -30.58 9.00 -29.16
C LYS A 122 -31.76 9.08 -30.11
N ASP A 123 -32.10 7.98 -30.78
CA ASP A 123 -33.22 7.92 -31.72
C ASP A 123 -34.55 8.19 -31.00
N LEU A 124 -34.78 7.53 -29.86
CA LEU A 124 -35.96 7.75 -29.04
C LEU A 124 -36.04 9.18 -28.50
N HIS A 125 -34.90 9.74 -28.04
CA HIS A 125 -34.83 11.12 -27.61
C HIS A 125 -35.22 12.09 -28.74
N SER A 126 -34.75 11.85 -29.96
CA SER A 126 -35.12 12.67 -31.13
C SER A 126 -36.63 12.60 -31.41
N GLN A 127 -37.21 11.41 -31.38
CA GLN A 127 -38.65 11.22 -31.60
C GLN A 127 -39.50 11.93 -30.53
N VAL A 128 -39.13 11.80 -29.25
CA VAL A 128 -39.83 12.49 -28.16
C VAL A 128 -39.70 14.01 -28.28
N ALA A 129 -38.51 14.50 -28.64
CA ALA A 129 -38.29 15.93 -28.86
C ALA A 129 -39.14 16.49 -30.01
N GLU A 130 -39.29 15.74 -31.11
CA GLU A 130 -40.16 16.13 -32.23
C GLU A 130 -41.63 16.16 -31.82
N VAL A 131 -42.12 15.14 -31.10
CA VAL A 131 -43.52 15.11 -30.61
C VAL A 131 -43.80 16.28 -29.66
N LEU A 132 -42.89 16.58 -28.73
CA LEU A 132 -43.03 17.73 -27.83
C LEU A 132 -43.05 19.05 -28.60
N LYS A 133 -42.21 19.19 -29.63
CA LYS A 133 -42.18 20.38 -30.48
C LYS A 133 -43.48 20.55 -31.27
N LEU A 134 -44.04 19.47 -31.82
CA LEU A 134 -45.33 19.50 -32.52
C LEU A 134 -46.46 19.94 -31.57
N MET A 135 -46.53 19.33 -30.38
CA MET A 135 -47.54 19.66 -29.37
C MET A 135 -47.47 21.13 -28.93
N LEU A 136 -46.26 21.66 -28.72
CA LEU A 136 -46.06 23.08 -28.39
C LEU A 136 -46.51 24.00 -29.53
N SER A 137 -46.25 23.62 -30.79
CA SER A 137 -46.67 24.43 -31.94
C SER A 137 -48.17 24.41 -32.24
N GLU A 138 -48.89 23.35 -31.88
CA GLU A 138 -50.35 23.29 -32.01
C GLU A 138 -51.09 24.09 -30.93
N SER A 139 -50.49 24.27 -29.75
CA SER A 139 -51.06 25.08 -28.67
C SER A 139 -50.91 26.60 -28.85
N ASP A 140 -50.18 27.07 -29.86
CA ASP A 140 -49.97 28.50 -30.17
C ASP A 140 -50.95 29.07 -31.23
N THR A 141 -51.95 28.28 -31.66
CA THR A 141 -53.09 28.71 -32.51
C THR A 141 -54.42 28.59 -31.79
#